data_AF-A0A7C1LWZ2-F1
#
_entry.id   AF-A0A7C1LWZ2-F1
#
_cell.length_a   1.000
_cell.length_b   1.000
_cell.length_c   1.000
_cell.angle_alpha   90.00
_cell.angle_beta   90.00
_cell.angle_gamma   90.00
#
_symmetry.space_group_name_H-M   'P 1'
#
loop_
_entity.id
_entity.type
_entity.pdbx_description
1 polymer ?
#
loop_
_entity_poly.entity_id
_entity_poly.type
_entity_poly.pdbx_seq_one_letter_code
_entity_poly.pdbx_strand_id
1 'polypeptide(L)' 'MIDTIDPDIIIPVHTEKPEWFTEKYGDKVRIPIKGERVL' A
#
# COMPACT_ATOMS: atom_id res chain seq x y z
N MET A 1 -4.96 10.44 -8.14
CA MET A 1 -5.94 9.77 -7.25
C MET A 1 -5.33 9.51 -5.88
N ILE A 2 -4.28 8.68 -5.74
CA ILE A 2 -3.61 8.46 -4.44
C ILE A 2 -3.04 9.78 -3.88
N ASP A 3 -2.29 10.53 -4.71
CA ASP A 3 -1.71 11.83 -4.31
C ASP A 3 -2.76 12.89 -3.92
N THR A 4 -4.01 12.71 -4.36
CA THR A 4 -5.11 13.65 -4.12
C THR A 4 -5.94 13.23 -2.91
N ILE A 5 -6.06 11.92 -2.67
CA ILE A 5 -6.73 11.35 -1.50
C ILE A 5 -5.83 11.48 -0.26
N ASP A 6 -4.51 11.46 -0.46
CA ASP A 6 -3.48 11.50 0.58
C ASP A 6 -3.79 10.58 1.78
N PRO A 7 -3.89 9.26 1.55
CA PRO A 7 -4.22 8.33 2.61
C PRO A 7 -3.12 8.25 3.66
N ASP A 8 -3.50 7.96 4.90
CA ASP A 8 -2.55 7.63 5.96
C ASP A 8 -1.89 6.26 5.72
N ILE A 9 -2.66 5.31 5.18
CA ILE A 9 -2.21 3.95 4.90
C ILE A 9 -2.61 3.54 3.49
N ILE A 10 -1.65 3.02 2.72
CA ILE A 10 -1.83 2.45 1.40
C ILE A 10 -1.62 0.94 1.49
N ILE A 11 -2.65 0.18 1.12
CA ILE A 11 -2.61 -1.29 1.04
C ILE A 11 -2.78 -1.68 -0.43
N PRO A 12 -1.69 -1.90 -1.18
CA PRO A 12 -1.79 -2.28 -2.57
C PRO A 12 -2.32 -3.72 -2.68
N VAL A 13 -3.47 -3.86 -3.32
CA VAL A 13 -4.11 -5.14 -3.64
C VAL A 13 -4.21 -5.31 -5.16
N HIS A 14 -4.33 -6.56 -5.63
CA HIS A 14 -4.42 -6.89 -7.06
C HIS A 14 -3.28 -6.32 -7.94
N THR A 15 -2.05 -6.36 -7.44
CA THR A 15 -0.85 -5.97 -8.18
C THR A 15 0.22 -7.05 -8.08
N GLU A 16 1.02 -7.22 -9.14
CA GLU A 16 2.22 -8.07 -9.15
C GLU A 16 3.48 -7.30 -8.70
N LYS A 17 3.38 -5.97 -8.53
CA LYS A 17 4.48 -5.08 -8.15
C LYS A 17 4.15 -4.24 -6.91
N PRO A 18 3.94 -4.85 -5.73
CA PRO A 18 3.70 -4.13 -4.49
C PRO A 18 4.85 -3.18 -4.11
N GLU A 19 6.09 -3.52 -4.45
CA GLU A 19 7.30 -2.77 -4.14
C GLU A 19 7.33 -1.36 -4.74
N TRP A 20 6.73 -1.16 -5.91
CA TRP A 20 6.60 0.16 -6.53
C TRP A 20 5.88 1.16 -5.62
N PHE A 21 4.89 0.69 -4.85
CA PHE A 21 4.19 1.54 -3.91
C PHE A 21 5.13 1.97 -2.78
N THR A 22 5.93 1.05 -2.24
CA THR A 22 6.92 1.35 -1.20
C THR A 22 7.96 2.36 -1.70
N GLU A 23 8.45 2.22 -2.93
CA GLU A 23 9.38 3.19 -3.53
C GLU A 23 8.78 4.59 -3.65
N LYS A 24 7.49 4.68 -4.00
CA LYS A 24 6.83 5.97 -4.28
C LYS A 24 6.24 6.65 -3.04
N TYR A 25 5.71 5.89 -2.08
CA TYR A 25 4.95 6.40 -0.94
C TYR A 25 5.55 6.04 0.42
N GLY A 26 6.66 5.29 0.44
CA GLY A 26 7.46 5.01 1.63
C GLY A 26 6.65 4.39 2.76
N ASP A 27 6.78 4.99 3.95
CA ASP A 27 6.27 4.47 5.21
C ASP A 27 4.73 4.40 5.29
N LYS A 28 4.02 5.05 4.35
CA LYS A 28 2.56 4.94 4.24
C LYS A 28 2.11 3.57 3.71
N VAL A 29 3.01 2.76 3.17
CA VAL A 29 2.66 1.52 2.48
C VAL A 29 2.77 0.31 3.41
N ARG A 30 1.70 -0.48 3.45
CA ARG A 30 1.67 -1.77 4.14
C ARG A 30 1.39 -2.88 3.14
N ILE A 31 2.37 -3.76 2.92
CA ILE A 31 2.21 -4.92 2.03
C ILE A 31 1.60 -6.08 2.83
N PRO A 32 0.35 -6.48 2.53
CA PRO A 32 -0.30 -7.51 3.31
C PRO A 32 0.20 -8.90 2.93
N ILE A 33 0.34 -9.78 3.92
CA ILE A 33 0.48 -11.22 3.66
C ILE A 33 -0.91 -11.88 3.53
N LYS A 34 -0.99 -13.00 2.79
CA LYS A 34 -2.27 -13.68 2.57
C LYS A 34 -2.88 -14.14 3.90
N GLY A 35 -4.11 -13.67 4.17
CA GLY A 35 -4.84 -13.97 5.40
C GLY A 35 -4.51 -13.06 6.58
N GLU A 36 -3.67 -12.04 6.38
CA GLU A 36 -3.42 -11.01 7.37
C GLU A 36 -4.69 -10.21 7.67
N ARG A 37 -4.91 -9.91 8.95
CA ARG A 37 -5.91 -8.93 9.38
C ARG A 37 -5.21 -7.62 9.67
N VAL A 38 -5.58 -6.59 8.91
CA VAL A 38 -5.18 -5.21 9.20
C VAL A 38 -6.29 -4.60 10.05
N LEU A 39 -5.95 -4.25 11.30
CA LEU A 39 -6.83 -3.62 12.28
C LEU A 39 -6.67 -2.11 12.23
#